data_AF-A0A3D3L3B2-F1
#
_entry.id   AF-A0A3D3L3B2-F1
#
_cell.length_a   1.000
_cell.length_b   1.000
_cell.length_c   1.000
_cell.angle_alpha   90.00
_cell.angle_beta   90.00
_cell.angle_gamma   90.00
#
_symmetry.space_group_name_H-M   'P 1'
#
loop_
_entity.id
_entity.type
_entity.pdbx_description
1 polymer ?
#
loop_
_entity_poly.entity_id
_entity_poly.type
_entity_poly.pdbx_seq_one_letter_code
_entity_poly.pdbx_strand_id
1 'polypeptide(L)'
;MIISYTGIELPEGKVKYHDPVLKALVEKDNPKKVSPMFFEFIKEDFPNSFAIVIPESNLLDLLILDMEKIETRLSRSSSDNEINILNKCMDVLEKEKPLCDIEFDEPEKDLMKELAPFSLKPVALI
;
A
#
# COMPACT_ATOMS: atom_id res chain seq x y z
N MET A 1 12.30 -2.32 -4.71
CA MET A 1 11.08 -1.81 -4.06
C MET A 1 10.65 -2.84 -3.03
N ILE A 2 10.19 -2.40 -1.87
CA ILE A 2 9.73 -3.28 -0.79
C ILE A 2 8.21 -3.47 -0.92
N ILE A 3 7.75 -4.70 -0.87
CA ILE A 3 6.33 -5.09 -0.86
C ILE A 3 6.08 -5.78 0.47
N SER A 4 5.20 -5.22 1.29
CA SER A 4 4.76 -5.90 2.51
C SER A 4 3.68 -6.91 2.18
N TYR A 5 3.60 -7.99 2.95
CA TYR A 5 2.51 -8.94 2.86
C TYR A 5 2.05 -9.43 4.23
N THR A 6 0.79 -9.83 4.31
CA THR A 6 0.19 -10.50 5.47
C THR A 6 -0.93 -11.45 5.00
N GLY A 7 -1.34 -12.39 5.86
CA GLY A 7 -2.38 -13.37 5.54
C GLY A 7 -2.03 -14.42 4.48
N ILE A 8 -0.88 -14.30 3.81
CA ILE A 8 -0.38 -15.25 2.80
C ILE A 8 1.10 -15.60 3.04
N GLU A 9 1.51 -16.77 2.56
CA GLU A 9 2.93 -17.13 2.45
C GLU A 9 3.53 -16.67 1.11
N LEU A 10 4.48 -15.74 1.19
CA LEU A 10 5.31 -15.30 0.06
C LEU A 10 6.79 -15.50 0.39
N PRO A 11 7.66 -15.67 -0.62
CA PRO A 11 9.11 -15.79 -0.40
C PRO A 11 9.67 -14.49 0.18
N GLU A 12 10.18 -14.54 1.40
CA GLU A 12 10.78 -13.37 2.07
C GLU A 12 12.14 -13.00 1.45
N GLY A 13 12.41 -11.70 1.34
CA GLY A 13 13.62 -11.14 0.76
C GLY A 13 13.50 -10.85 -0.74
N LYS A 14 14.66 -10.77 -1.42
CA LYS A 14 14.74 -10.28 -2.81
C LYS A 14 14.37 -11.36 -3.81
N VAL A 15 13.29 -11.10 -4.55
CA VAL A 15 12.80 -11.92 -5.65
C VAL A 15 13.10 -11.21 -6.98
N LYS A 16 13.67 -11.96 -7.92
CA LYS A 16 13.92 -11.47 -9.28
C LYS A 16 12.61 -11.36 -10.05
N TYR A 17 12.35 -10.21 -10.64
CA TYR A 17 11.25 -10.02 -11.57
C TYR A 17 11.59 -10.64 -12.94
N HIS A 18 10.67 -11.45 -13.45
CA HIS A 18 10.79 -12.10 -14.76
C HIS A 18 10.13 -11.25 -15.84
N ASP A 19 10.84 -10.21 -16.29
CA ASP A 19 10.36 -9.31 -17.32
C ASP A 19 10.47 -9.94 -18.73
N PRO A 20 9.35 -10.15 -19.45
CA PRO A 20 9.37 -10.69 -20.81
C PRO A 20 10.08 -9.77 -21.81
N VAL A 21 10.04 -8.45 -21.61
CA VAL A 21 10.71 -7.47 -22.47
C VAL A 21 12.23 -7.59 -22.29
N LEU A 22 12.69 -7.63 -21.04
CA LEU A 22 14.11 -7.87 -20.74
C LEU A 22 14.58 -9.19 -21.34
N LYS A 23 13.78 -10.26 -21.22
CA LYS A 23 14.11 -11.56 -21.79
C LYS A 23 14.31 -11.48 -23.31
N ALA A 24 13.37 -10.85 -24.03
CA ALA A 24 13.47 -10.70 -25.48
C ALA A 24 14.70 -9.87 -25.91
N LEU A 25 15.06 -8.83 -25.14
CA LEU A 25 16.26 -8.04 -25.40
C LEU A 25 17.54 -8.85 -25.20
N VAL A 26 17.60 -9.67 -24.15
CA VAL A 26 18.74 -10.56 -23.89
C VAL A 26 18.91 -11.59 -25.01
N GLU A 27 17.81 -12.17 -25.49
CA GLU A 27 17.83 -13.11 -26.62
C GLU A 27 18.30 -12.44 -27.92
N LYS A 28 17.91 -11.18 -28.15
CA LYS A 28 18.28 -10.42 -29.37
C LYS A 28 19.75 -9.98 -29.38
N ASP A 29 20.26 -9.50 -28.26
CA ASP A 29 21.56 -8.80 -28.19
C ASP A 29 22.69 -9.66 -27.61
N ASN A 30 22.35 -10.80 -26.97
CA ASN A 30 23.28 -11.71 -26.28
C ASN A 30 24.33 -10.98 -25.42
N PRO A 31 23.90 -10.11 -24.49
CA PRO A 31 24.81 -9.24 -23.75
C PRO A 31 25.65 -10.02 -22.74
N LYS A 32 26.86 -9.51 -22.45
CA LYS A 32 27.77 -10.13 -21.45
C LYS A 32 27.26 -10.04 -20.01
N LYS A 33 26.34 -9.12 -19.71
CA LYS A 33 25.78 -8.89 -18.38
C LYS A 33 24.30 -8.51 -18.50
N VAL A 34 23.48 -9.06 -17.63
CA VAL A 34 22.04 -8.75 -17.51
C VAL A 34 21.77 -8.27 -16.10
N SER A 35 21.07 -7.14 -15.96
CA SER A 35 20.68 -6.57 -14.66
C SER A 35 19.14 -6.54 -14.57
N PRO A 36 18.52 -7.58 -14.00
CA PRO A 36 17.06 -7.61 -13.82
C PRO A 36 16.61 -6.70 -12.68
N MET A 37 15.32 -6.42 -12.63
CA MET A 37 14.70 -5.77 -11.47
C MET A 37 14.43 -6.78 -10.36
N PHE A 38 14.54 -6.32 -9.11
CA PHE A 38 14.24 -7.11 -7.92
C PHE A 38 13.19 -6.41 -7.06
N PHE A 39 12.27 -7.20 -6.52
CA PHE A 39 11.32 -6.78 -5.49
C PHE A 39 11.68 -7.49 -4.19
N GLU A 40 11.54 -6.80 -3.08
CA GLU A 40 11.83 -7.33 -1.76
C GLU A 40 10.52 -7.54 -1.02
N PHE A 41 10.21 -8.77 -0.64
CA PHE A 41 9.01 -9.09 0.12
C PHE A 41 9.36 -9.18 1.59
N ILE A 42 8.62 -8.44 2.43
CA ILE A 42 8.82 -8.42 3.87
C ILE A 42 7.47 -8.68 4.53
N LYS A 43 7.44 -9.54 5.54
CA LYS A 43 6.20 -9.82 6.27
C LYS A 43 5.86 -8.64 7.19
N GLU A 44 4.66 -8.10 7.05
CA GLU A 44 4.06 -7.11 7.98
C GLU A 44 4.86 -5.82 8.23
N ASP A 45 5.81 -5.45 7.36
CA ASP A 45 6.50 -4.14 7.42
C ASP A 45 5.76 -3.08 6.60
N PHE A 46 4.53 -2.76 7.01
CA PHE A 46 3.70 -1.77 6.34
C PHE A 46 4.32 -0.36 6.30
N PRO A 47 4.96 0.16 7.37
CA PRO A 47 5.54 1.50 7.36
C PRO A 47 6.60 1.70 6.27
N ASN A 48 7.50 0.74 6.07
CA ASN A 48 8.63 0.87 5.13
C ASN A 48 8.33 0.31 3.73
N SER A 49 7.16 -0.29 3.53
CA SER A 49 6.76 -0.85 2.23
C SER A 49 6.26 0.22 1.25
N PHE A 50 6.43 -0.08 -0.04
CA PHE A 50 5.85 0.70 -1.14
C PHE A 50 4.41 0.25 -1.44
N ALA A 51 4.13 -1.05 -1.35
CA ALA A 51 2.83 -1.65 -1.62
C ALA A 51 2.57 -2.80 -0.65
N ILE A 52 1.31 -3.21 -0.52
CA ILE A 52 0.86 -4.26 0.39
C ILE A 52 0.13 -5.33 -0.42
N VAL A 53 0.47 -6.60 -0.19
CA VAL A 53 -0.25 -7.76 -0.74
C VAL A 53 -1.00 -8.45 0.39
N ILE A 54 -2.30 -8.65 0.22
CA ILE A 54 -3.16 -9.21 1.27
C ILE A 54 -4.32 -9.99 0.66
N PRO A 55 -4.67 -11.18 1.20
CA PRO A 55 -5.89 -11.87 0.81
C PRO A 55 -7.13 -11.05 1.15
N GLU A 56 -8.19 -11.15 0.34
CA GLU A 56 -9.47 -10.48 0.64
C GLU A 56 -9.99 -10.83 2.04
N SER A 57 -9.81 -12.08 2.48
CA SER A 57 -10.20 -12.56 3.81
C SER A 57 -9.50 -11.85 4.98
N ASN A 58 -8.39 -11.16 4.72
CA ASN A 58 -7.56 -10.50 5.72
C ASN A 58 -7.55 -8.97 5.55
N LEU A 59 -8.24 -8.41 4.54
CA LEU A 59 -8.25 -6.97 4.28
C LEU A 59 -8.60 -6.16 5.53
N LEU A 60 -9.61 -6.62 6.29
CA LEU A 60 -10.07 -5.95 7.50
C LEU A 60 -8.95 -5.74 8.53
N ASP A 61 -8.00 -6.67 8.65
CA ASP A 61 -6.88 -6.56 9.59
C ASP A 61 -6.01 -5.34 9.28
N LEU A 62 -5.83 -5.00 7.99
CA LEU A 62 -5.12 -3.81 7.55
C LEU A 62 -5.95 -2.54 7.80
N LEU A 63 -7.25 -2.58 7.49
CA LEU A 63 -8.13 -1.41 7.58
C LEU A 63 -8.33 -0.98 9.03
N ILE A 64 -8.39 -1.91 9.98
CA ILE A 64 -8.50 -1.61 11.42
C ILE A 64 -7.34 -0.72 11.88
N LEU A 65 -6.10 -0.97 11.43
CA LEU A 65 -4.94 -0.15 11.78
C LEU A 65 -5.10 1.31 11.31
N ASP A 66 -5.75 1.51 10.16
CA ASP A 66 -6.03 2.84 9.64
C ASP A 66 -7.22 3.50 10.34
N MET A 67 -8.27 2.74 10.66
CA MET A 67 -9.41 3.21 11.45
C MET A 67 -8.95 3.73 12.81
N GLU A 68 -8.16 2.96 13.56
CA GLU A 68 -7.62 3.37 14.87
C GLU A 68 -6.80 4.66 14.77
N LYS A 69 -6.02 4.80 13.70
CA LYS A 69 -5.23 5.99 13.43
C LYS A 69 -6.11 7.22 13.14
N ILE A 70 -7.15 7.05 12.33
CA ILE A 70 -8.11 8.10 12.00
C ILE A 70 -8.93 8.50 13.23
N GLU A 71 -9.44 7.56 14.02
CA GLU A 71 -10.16 7.82 15.27
C GLU A 71 -9.31 8.63 16.26
N THR A 72 -8.04 8.23 16.41
CA THR A 72 -7.10 8.95 17.27
C THR A 72 -6.92 10.39 16.81
N ARG A 73 -6.85 10.64 15.49
CA ARG A 73 -6.74 12.00 14.95
C ARG A 73 -8.03 12.78 15.12
N LEU A 74 -9.18 12.19 14.81
CA LEU A 74 -10.52 12.78 14.99
C LEU A 74 -10.74 13.28 16.42
N SER A 75 -10.33 12.51 17.43
CA SER A 75 -10.49 12.88 18.85
C SER A 75 -9.72 14.15 19.26
N ARG A 76 -8.75 14.59 18.45
CA ARG A 76 -7.86 15.73 18.72
C ARG A 76 -8.06 16.88 17.72
N SER A 77 -8.87 16.69 16.68
CA SER A 77 -9.09 17.67 15.63
C SER A 77 -10.15 18.70 16.05
N SER A 78 -9.83 19.97 15.85
CA SER A 78 -10.75 21.11 16.08
C SER A 78 -11.14 21.81 14.77
N SER A 79 -10.63 21.34 13.63
CA SER A 79 -10.88 21.91 12.31
C SER A 79 -12.02 21.15 11.63
N ASP A 80 -13.13 21.84 11.36
CA ASP A 80 -14.29 21.23 10.66
C ASP A 80 -13.89 20.60 9.32
N ASN A 81 -12.93 21.22 8.61
CA ASN A 81 -12.44 20.68 7.34
C ASN A 81 -11.70 19.35 7.53
N GLU A 82 -10.81 19.28 8.53
CA GLU A 82 -10.08 18.05 8.83
C GLU A 82 -11.03 16.93 9.27
N ILE A 83 -12.00 17.26 10.14
CA ILE A 83 -13.03 16.32 10.61
C ILE A 83 -13.81 15.74 9.43
N ASN A 84 -14.23 16.57 8.47
CA ASN A 84 -14.96 16.11 7.29
C ASN A 84 -14.14 15.14 6.44
N ILE A 85 -12.85 15.42 6.23
CA ILE A 85 -11.96 14.55 5.45
C ILE A 85 -11.75 13.20 6.17
N LEU A 86 -11.52 13.24 7.48
CA LEU A 86 -11.32 12.04 8.28
C LEU A 86 -12.58 11.17 8.35
N ASN A 87 -13.77 11.77 8.45
CA ASN A 87 -15.04 11.05 8.36
C ASN A 87 -15.25 10.41 6.98
N LYS A 88 -14.93 11.12 5.89
CA LYS A 88 -14.94 10.55 4.53
C LYS A 88 -14.04 9.32 4.44
N CYS A 89 -12.84 9.36 5.03
CA CYS A 89 -11.95 8.20 5.06
C CYS A 89 -12.54 7.06 5.89
N MET A 90 -13.13 7.34 7.05
CA MET A 90 -13.78 6.33 7.89
C MET A 90 -14.90 5.61 7.13
N ASP A 91 -15.79 6.35 6.46
CA ASP A 91 -16.89 5.81 5.65
C ASP A 91 -16.42 4.86 4.54
N VAL A 92 -15.19 5.02 4.04
CA VAL A 92 -14.59 4.17 3.01
C VAL A 92 -14.04 2.90 3.64
N LEU A 93 -13.31 3.02 4.75
CA LEU A 93 -12.75 1.90 5.48
C LEU A 93 -13.86 0.97 6.02
N GLU A 94 -14.95 1.53 6.54
CA GLU A 94 -16.12 0.77 7.03
C GLU A 94 -16.83 -0.03 5.94
N LYS A 95 -16.66 0.36 4.67
CA LYS A 95 -17.17 -0.38 3.50
C LYS A 95 -16.17 -1.42 2.99
N GLU A 96 -15.17 -1.75 3.80
CA GLU A 96 -14.09 -2.68 3.48
C GLU A 96 -13.31 -2.29 2.22
N LYS A 97 -13.07 -0.97 2.04
CA LYS A 97 -12.28 -0.46 0.91
C LYS A 97 -11.00 0.20 1.39
N PRO A 98 -9.84 -0.09 0.76
CA PRO A 98 -8.61 0.62 1.05
C PRO A 98 -8.68 2.07 0.57
N LEU A 99 -7.94 2.97 1.23
CA LEU A 99 -7.95 4.39 0.87
C LEU A 99 -7.28 4.69 -0.49
N CYS A 100 -6.47 3.76 -1.03
CA CYS A 100 -5.91 3.87 -2.37
C CYS A 100 -6.96 3.81 -3.50
N ASP A 101 -8.19 3.37 -3.20
CA ASP A 101 -9.27 3.24 -4.19
C ASP A 101 -10.10 4.51 -4.37
N ILE A 102 -9.80 5.56 -3.60
CA ILE A 102 -10.51 6.84 -3.68
C ILE A 102 -9.61 7.98 -4.14
N GLU A 103 -10.22 8.94 -4.82
CA GLU A 103 -9.53 10.16 -5.20
C GLU A 103 -9.59 11.19 -4.05
N PHE A 104 -8.44 11.80 -3.81
CA PHE A 104 -8.27 12.91 -2.89
C PHE A 104 -7.98 14.19 -3.66
N ASP A 105 -8.54 15.31 -3.21
CA ASP A 105 -8.12 16.63 -3.67
C ASP A 105 -6.77 17.05 -3.04
N GLU A 106 -6.21 18.20 -3.44
CA GLU A 106 -4.89 18.63 -2.94
C GLU A 106 -4.85 18.85 -1.41
N PRO A 107 -5.82 19.58 -0.80
CA PRO A 107 -5.91 19.68 0.66
C PRO A 107 -5.99 18.33 1.38
N GLU A 108 -6.80 17.41 0.85
CA GLU A 108 -6.95 16.06 1.38
C GLU A 108 -5.64 15.27 1.30
N LYS A 109 -4.94 15.35 0.16
CA LYS A 109 -3.64 14.68 -0.04
C LYS A 109 -2.61 15.12 1.00
N ASP A 110 -2.56 16.39 1.35
CA ASP A 110 -1.58 16.87 2.32
C ASP A 110 -1.86 16.32 3.73
N LEU A 111 -3.14 16.26 4.14
CA LEU A 111 -3.54 15.61 5.38
C LEU A 111 -3.22 14.10 5.38
N MET A 112 -3.53 13.41 4.27
CA MET A 112 -3.28 11.98 4.14
C MET A 112 -1.78 11.64 4.12
N LYS A 113 -0.93 12.52 3.57
CA LYS A 113 0.54 12.38 3.65
C LYS A 113 1.05 12.50 5.08
N GLU A 114 0.50 13.42 5.89
CA GLU A 114 0.89 13.59 7.30
C GLU A 114 0.44 12.38 8.14
N LEU A 115 -0.81 11.95 7.96
CA LEU A 115 -1.38 10.82 8.70
C LEU A 115 -0.74 9.48 8.28
N ALA A 116 -0.36 9.37 7.00
CA ALA A 116 0.20 8.18 6.36
C ALA A 116 -0.55 6.86 6.73
N PRO A 117 -1.86 6.73 6.44
CA PRO A 117 -2.56 5.45 6.53
C PRO A 117 -1.87 4.39 5.66
N PHE A 118 -1.90 3.14 6.08
CA PHE A 118 -1.26 2.03 5.36
C PHE A 118 -1.99 1.71 4.06
N SER A 119 -3.31 1.70 4.06
CA SER A 119 -4.16 1.43 2.89
C SER A 119 -4.18 2.56 1.87
N LEU A 120 -3.52 3.69 2.14
CA LEU A 120 -3.23 4.72 1.13
C LEU A 120 -2.16 4.26 0.13
N LYS A 121 -1.29 3.34 0.55
CA LYS A 121 -0.34 2.66 -0.36
C LYS A 121 -1.11 1.73 -1.29
N PRO A 122 -0.59 1.41 -2.49
CA PRO A 122 -1.20 0.40 -3.35
C PRO A 122 -1.42 -0.92 -2.60
N VAL A 123 -2.67 -1.37 -2.55
CA VAL A 123 -3.06 -2.67 -1.99
C VAL A 123 -3.42 -3.61 -3.13
N ALA A 124 -2.75 -4.76 -3.19
CA ALA A 124 -3.06 -5.84 -4.10
C ALA A 124 -3.84 -6.92 -3.34
N LEU A 125 -5.13 -7.04 -3.67
CA LEU A 125 -6.00 -8.11 -3.19
C LEU A 125 -5.79 -9.37 -4.01
N ILE A 126 -5.72 -10.52 -3.33
CA ILE A 126 -5.48 -11.84 -3.92
C ILE A 126 -6.41 -12.91 -3.36
#